data_AF-A0A432ZZL8-F1
#
_entry.id   AF-A0A432ZZL8-F1
#
_cell.length_a   1.000
_cell.length_b   1.000
_cell.length_c   1.000
_cell.angle_alpha   90.00
_cell.angle_beta   90.00
_cell.angle_gamma   90.00
#
_symmetry.space_group_name_H-M   'P 1'
#
loop_
_entity.id
_entity.type
_entity.pdbx_description
1 polymer ?
#
loop_
_entity_poly.entity_id
_entity_poly.type
_entity_poly.pdbx_seq_one_letter_code
_entity_poly.pdbx_strand_id
1 'polypeptide(L)'
;MEHSDPAFLSSSTTIAELNDPQNRVAVRTKTASELALALLVYRLCTLTWLVKLAPHIITFASRLHLSGPVYYIIKRTFFRQFCGGETADACVATMRRLRASGIGSILDLSIEADFDLSDTNANPAAVRVKSNAEADRVLELNMICLSTARCVPGSFAAIKITALAPPALLRDLTTLLQILLDAFHAADADGDGNIGLAEFREIVRSLPGAPTVADPDALAFALFASATSTELSGTETIDFITFADALSVENPAARPLLVSAAGFTTEHLEDYEYTVERLYRLCQYATDAGARIMIDAEQSYFQRAIEHLAMRLEREYNRKGSADGPVVFNT
;
A
#
# COMPACT_ATOMS: atom_id res chain seq x y z
N MET A 1 28.66 19.76 10.96
CA MET A 1 28.02 20.93 11.58
C MET A 1 26.73 20.40 12.18
N GLU A 2 26.80 19.99 13.44
CA GLU A 2 25.65 19.50 14.20
C GLU A 2 24.66 20.65 14.37
N HIS A 3 23.45 20.50 13.83
CA HIS A 3 22.31 21.30 14.25
C HIS A 3 21.55 20.51 15.31
N SER A 4 21.98 20.71 16.55
CA SER A 4 21.20 20.48 17.76
C SER A 4 20.24 21.64 17.94
N ASP A 5 18.94 21.38 17.78
CA ASP A 5 17.89 22.22 18.38
C ASP A 5 16.70 21.33 18.79
N PRO A 6 16.69 20.80 20.03
CA PRO A 6 15.51 20.19 20.58
C PRO A 6 14.68 21.31 21.22
N ALA A 7 13.90 22.01 20.41
CA ALA A 7 12.85 22.87 20.93
C ALA A 7 11.76 21.98 21.56
N PHE A 8 12.00 21.57 22.80
CA PHE A 8 10.94 21.04 23.66
C PHE A 8 9.86 22.12 23.77
N LEU A 9 8.70 21.83 23.18
CA LEU A 9 7.49 22.66 23.24
C LEU A 9 7.27 23.16 24.67
N SER A 10 7.37 24.48 24.87
CA SER A 10 6.98 25.09 26.13
C SER A 10 5.48 24.89 26.35
N SER A 11 5.04 24.71 27.60
CA SER A 11 3.61 24.59 27.93
C SER A 11 2.77 25.79 27.47
N SER A 12 3.38 26.99 27.35
CA SER A 12 2.73 28.19 26.82
C SER A 12 2.41 28.11 25.32
N THR A 13 3.26 27.46 24.52
CA THR A 13 3.02 27.24 23.08
C THR A 13 1.88 26.24 22.85
N THR A 14 1.84 25.15 23.63
CA THR A 14 0.76 24.16 23.52
C THR A 14 -0.61 24.73 23.92
N ILE A 15 -0.67 25.59 24.95
CA ILE A 15 -1.93 26.24 25.33
C ILE A 15 -2.39 27.24 24.25
N ALA A 16 -1.45 27.97 23.64
CA ALA A 16 -1.77 28.88 22.54
C ALA A 16 -2.30 28.13 21.31
N GLU A 17 -1.66 27.03 20.91
CA GLU A 17 -2.10 26.16 19.82
C GLU A 17 -3.46 25.51 20.10
N LEU A 18 -3.72 25.08 21.34
CA LEU A 18 -5.02 24.54 21.75
C LEU A 18 -6.12 25.60 21.80
N ASN A 19 -5.76 26.88 21.99
CA ASN A 19 -6.70 27.99 21.95
C ASN A 19 -6.97 28.47 20.52
N ASP A 20 -6.16 28.05 19.55
CA ASP A 20 -6.41 28.32 18.14
C ASP A 20 -7.77 27.72 17.72
N PRO A 21 -8.72 28.55 17.26
CA PRO A 21 -10.01 28.09 16.79
C PRO A 21 -9.92 27.00 15.72
N GLN A 22 -8.89 27.02 14.85
CA GLN A 22 -8.70 26.05 13.77
C GLN A 22 -8.25 24.68 14.31
N ASN A 23 -7.33 24.64 15.28
CA ASN A 23 -6.86 23.39 15.88
C ASN A 23 -7.93 22.70 16.72
N ARG A 24 -8.89 23.46 17.27
CA ARG A 24 -9.98 22.91 18.07
C ARG A 24 -11.07 22.20 17.25
N VAL A 25 -11.07 22.34 15.92
CA VAL A 25 -12.13 21.79 15.06
C VAL A 25 -12.34 20.29 15.31
N ALA A 26 -11.25 19.53 15.52
CA ALA A 26 -11.28 18.09 15.80
C ALA A 26 -11.89 17.69 17.16
N VAL A 27 -11.90 18.60 18.14
CA VAL A 27 -12.38 18.32 19.50
C VAL A 27 -13.69 19.04 19.85
N ARG A 28 -14.14 20.00 19.03
CA ARG A 28 -15.36 20.79 19.26
C ARG A 28 -16.63 19.95 19.41
N THR A 29 -16.73 18.84 18.71
CA THR A 29 -17.90 17.96 18.74
C THR A 29 -17.80 16.84 19.79
N LYS A 30 -16.69 16.76 20.52
CA LYS A 30 -16.53 15.78 21.60
C LYS A 30 -17.14 16.30 22.89
N THR A 31 -17.80 15.42 23.61
CA THR A 31 -18.33 15.69 24.96
C THR A 31 -17.21 15.71 26.00
N ALA A 32 -17.45 16.34 27.16
CA ALA A 32 -16.47 16.37 28.25
C ALA A 32 -16.05 14.96 28.73
N SER A 33 -16.97 14.00 28.72
CA SER A 33 -16.68 12.61 29.06
C SER A 33 -15.81 11.91 28.01
N GLU A 34 -15.97 12.23 26.72
CA GLU A 34 -15.12 11.73 25.65
C GLU A 34 -13.71 12.33 25.71
N LEU A 35 -13.59 13.60 26.06
CA LEU A 35 -12.29 14.24 26.28
C LEU A 35 -11.58 13.66 27.52
N ALA A 36 -12.31 13.43 28.62
CA ALA A 36 -11.77 12.77 29.80
C ALA A 36 -11.32 11.33 29.51
N LEU A 37 -12.09 10.58 28.71
CA LEU A 37 -11.72 9.25 28.27
C LEU A 37 -10.48 9.28 27.37
N ALA A 38 -10.41 10.20 26.42
CA ALA A 38 -9.24 10.38 25.56
C ALA A 38 -7.98 10.67 26.37
N LEU A 39 -8.08 11.55 27.39
CA LEU A 39 -6.98 11.85 28.30
C LEU A 39 -6.58 10.62 29.12
N LEU A 40 -7.54 9.85 29.63
CA LEU A 40 -7.26 8.61 30.36
C LEU A 40 -6.51 7.62 29.47
N VAL A 41 -7.02 7.33 28.27
CA VAL A 41 -6.40 6.41 27.31
C VAL A 41 -4.98 6.87 26.96
N TYR A 42 -4.80 8.16 26.67
CA TYR A 42 -3.48 8.74 26.42
C TYR A 42 -2.53 8.48 27.59
N ARG A 43 -2.95 8.77 28.83
CA ARG A 43 -2.13 8.52 30.02
C ARG A 43 -1.78 7.05 30.18
N LEU A 44 -2.71 6.13 29.92
CA LEU A 44 -2.43 4.69 29.97
C LEU A 44 -1.40 4.28 28.91
N CYS A 45 -1.49 4.81 27.69
CA CYS A 45 -0.50 4.56 26.63
C CYS A 45 0.89 5.10 26.97
N THR A 46 1.00 6.18 27.77
CA THR A 46 2.30 6.68 28.24
C THR A 46 2.98 5.78 29.28
N LEU A 47 2.25 4.84 29.90
CA LEU A 47 2.80 3.89 30.86
C LEU A 47 3.39 2.69 30.12
N THR A 48 4.68 2.79 29.74
CA THR A 48 5.37 1.75 28.96
C THR A 48 5.33 0.36 29.61
N TRP A 49 5.37 0.26 30.94
CA TRP A 49 5.25 -1.01 31.66
C TRP A 49 3.88 -1.66 31.45
N LEU A 50 2.80 -0.87 31.40
CA LEU A 50 1.44 -1.35 31.23
C LEU A 50 1.24 -1.85 29.80
N VAL A 51 1.74 -1.11 28.81
CA VAL A 51 1.71 -1.51 27.39
C VAL A 51 2.43 -2.85 27.20
N LYS A 52 3.60 -3.05 27.82
CA LYS A 52 4.34 -4.33 27.77
C LYS A 52 3.63 -5.47 28.49
N LEU A 53 2.86 -5.17 29.53
CA LEU A 53 2.09 -6.17 30.29
C LEU A 53 0.77 -6.55 29.60
N ALA A 54 0.19 -5.67 28.77
CA ALA A 54 -1.11 -5.88 28.16
C ALA A 54 -1.26 -7.21 27.37
N PRO A 55 -0.31 -7.64 26.51
CA PRO A 55 -0.41 -8.93 25.82
C PRO A 55 -0.48 -10.12 26.78
N HIS A 56 0.25 -10.04 27.90
CA HIS A 56 0.25 -11.08 28.93
C HIS A 56 -1.08 -11.14 29.67
N ILE A 57 -1.67 -9.98 29.99
CA ILE A 57 -3.01 -9.91 30.61
C ILE A 57 -4.06 -10.51 29.68
N ILE A 58 -4.04 -10.15 28.40
CA ILE A 58 -5.00 -10.67 27.41
C ILE A 58 -4.85 -12.18 27.26
N THR A 59 -3.62 -12.68 27.14
CA THR A 59 -3.35 -14.13 27.04
C THR A 59 -3.78 -14.87 28.30
N PHE A 60 -3.49 -14.33 29.48
CA PHE A 60 -3.88 -14.90 30.75
C PHE A 60 -5.41 -14.93 30.93
N ALA A 61 -6.08 -13.83 30.59
CA ALA A 61 -7.53 -13.75 30.62
C ALA A 61 -8.18 -14.74 29.64
N SER A 62 -7.59 -14.92 28.45
CA SER A 62 -8.03 -15.94 27.48
C SER A 62 -7.89 -17.35 28.05
N ARG A 63 -6.77 -17.67 28.71
CA ARG A 63 -6.56 -18.98 29.35
C ARG A 63 -7.55 -19.26 30.49
N LEU A 64 -7.98 -18.21 31.19
CA LEU A 64 -8.98 -18.31 32.25
C LEU A 64 -10.44 -18.15 31.76
N HIS A 65 -10.67 -18.08 30.43
CA HIS A 65 -11.99 -17.79 29.84
C HIS A 65 -12.63 -16.48 30.34
N LEU A 66 -11.83 -15.53 30.82
CA LEU A 66 -12.23 -14.18 31.24
C LEU A 66 -12.08 -13.13 30.13
N SER A 67 -12.01 -13.57 28.86
CA SER A 67 -11.85 -12.69 27.71
C SER A 67 -13.01 -11.70 27.56
N GLY A 68 -14.25 -12.11 27.88
CA GLY A 68 -15.44 -11.26 27.78
C GLY A 68 -15.34 -9.94 28.58
N PRO A 69 -15.13 -9.98 29.91
CA PRO A 69 -14.97 -8.78 30.73
C PRO A 69 -13.79 -7.90 30.31
N VAL A 70 -12.64 -8.49 29.98
CA VAL A 70 -11.45 -7.75 29.54
C VAL A 70 -11.75 -7.03 28.23
N TYR A 71 -12.32 -7.74 27.26
CA TYR A 71 -12.68 -7.17 25.97
C TYR A 71 -13.77 -6.10 26.10
N TYR A 72 -14.72 -6.26 27.03
CA TYR A 72 -15.70 -5.21 27.35
C TYR A 72 -15.04 -3.91 27.82
N ILE A 73 -14.04 -4.00 28.70
CA ILE A 73 -13.28 -2.82 29.18
C ILE A 73 -12.52 -2.18 28.02
N ILE A 74 -11.81 -2.99 27.22
CA ILE A 74 -11.04 -2.51 26.05
C ILE A 74 -11.97 -1.80 25.05
N LYS A 75 -13.15 -2.38 24.80
CA LYS A 75 -14.17 -1.80 23.91
C LYS A 75 -14.66 -0.44 24.37
N ARG A 76 -14.98 -0.32 25.68
CA ARG A 76 -15.48 0.93 26.28
C ARG A 76 -14.42 2.01 26.40
N THR A 77 -13.14 1.67 26.30
CA THR A 77 -12.02 2.59 26.48
C THR A 77 -11.22 2.82 25.19
N PHE A 78 -10.30 1.92 24.85
CA PHE A 78 -9.37 2.05 23.73
C PHE A 78 -10.09 2.05 22.37
N PHE A 79 -10.99 1.10 22.12
CA PHE A 79 -11.71 1.04 20.83
C PHE A 79 -12.55 2.29 20.60
N ARG A 80 -13.24 2.78 21.63
CA ARG A 80 -14.01 4.02 21.52
C ARG A 80 -13.15 5.24 21.17
N GLN A 81 -11.87 5.23 21.52
CA GLN A 81 -10.94 6.32 21.22
C GLN A 81 -10.31 6.19 19.82
N PHE A 82 -9.95 4.98 19.38
CA PHE A 82 -9.18 4.75 18.16
C PHE A 82 -10.01 4.25 16.97
N CYS A 83 -11.10 3.54 17.19
CA CYS A 83 -11.91 2.95 16.13
C CYS A 83 -13.09 3.85 15.76
N GLY A 84 -13.33 4.02 14.46
CA GLY A 84 -14.49 4.79 13.95
C GLY A 84 -15.84 4.12 14.18
N GLY A 85 -15.84 2.80 14.35
CA GLY A 85 -17.01 1.95 14.59
C GLY A 85 -16.67 0.48 14.40
N GLU A 86 -17.51 -0.42 14.89
CA GLU A 86 -17.37 -1.88 14.66
C GLU A 86 -18.19 -2.36 13.46
N THR A 87 -19.14 -1.54 13.01
CA THR A 87 -20.04 -1.84 11.88
C THR A 87 -20.04 -0.67 10.91
N ALA A 88 -20.42 -0.94 9.66
CA ALA A 88 -20.57 0.10 8.63
C ALA A 88 -21.44 1.26 9.13
N ASP A 89 -22.60 0.98 9.73
CA ASP A 89 -23.51 2.02 10.24
C ASP A 89 -22.88 2.86 11.36
N ALA A 90 -22.14 2.24 12.27
CA ALA A 90 -21.43 2.95 13.33
C ALA A 90 -20.32 3.85 12.75
N CYS A 91 -19.58 3.36 11.77
CA CYS A 91 -18.59 4.14 11.03
C CYS A 91 -19.24 5.35 10.35
N VAL A 92 -20.35 5.15 9.60
CA VAL A 92 -21.09 6.25 8.94
C VAL A 92 -21.57 7.29 9.94
N ALA A 93 -22.08 6.88 11.11
CA ALA A 93 -22.50 7.81 12.16
C ALA A 93 -21.33 8.67 12.67
N THR A 94 -20.15 8.06 12.88
CA THR A 94 -18.92 8.77 13.25
C THR A 94 -18.46 9.71 12.14
N MET A 95 -18.43 9.26 10.88
CA MET A 95 -18.04 10.07 9.73
C MET A 95 -18.95 11.29 9.57
N ARG A 96 -20.28 11.13 9.70
CA ARG A 96 -21.24 12.24 9.61
C ARG A 96 -21.01 13.28 10.71
N ARG A 97 -20.70 12.84 11.94
CA ARG A 97 -20.34 13.73 13.06
C ARG A 97 -19.06 14.53 12.77
N LEU A 98 -18.05 13.89 12.20
CA LEU A 98 -16.80 14.56 11.78
C LEU A 98 -17.06 15.54 10.62
N ARG A 99 -17.83 15.12 9.61
CA ARG A 99 -18.17 15.94 8.45
C ARG A 99 -18.95 17.19 8.81
N ALA A 100 -19.86 17.13 9.79
CA ALA A 100 -20.56 18.29 10.33
C ALA A 100 -19.62 19.33 10.97
N SER A 101 -18.40 18.92 11.33
CA SER A 101 -17.34 19.79 11.81
C SER A 101 -16.37 20.25 10.71
N GLY A 102 -16.63 19.89 9.44
CA GLY A 102 -15.73 20.17 8.32
C GLY A 102 -14.55 19.21 8.18
N ILE A 103 -14.56 18.08 8.90
CA ILE A 103 -13.46 17.09 8.89
C ILE A 103 -13.79 15.95 7.93
N GLY A 104 -12.89 15.67 6.99
CA GLY A 104 -12.97 14.50 6.10
C GLY A 104 -12.68 13.19 6.82
N SER A 105 -12.94 12.06 6.19
CA SER A 105 -12.67 10.75 6.78
C SER A 105 -12.01 9.83 5.76
N ILE A 106 -10.99 9.11 6.19
CA ILE A 106 -10.39 8.00 5.46
C ILE A 106 -10.69 6.76 6.30
N LEU A 107 -11.38 5.78 5.72
CA LEU A 107 -11.70 4.54 6.42
C LEU A 107 -10.54 3.58 6.20
N ASP A 108 -9.87 3.22 7.29
CA ASP A 108 -8.85 2.20 7.30
C ASP A 108 -9.44 0.90 7.86
N LEU A 109 -9.45 -0.13 7.01
CA LEU A 109 -9.85 -1.47 7.43
C LEU A 109 -8.72 -2.06 8.29
N SER A 110 -9.02 -2.29 9.57
CA SER A 110 -8.07 -2.84 10.55
C SER A 110 -7.87 -4.37 10.38
N ILE A 111 -7.52 -4.80 9.17
CA ILE A 111 -7.07 -6.15 8.87
C ILE A 111 -5.65 -6.02 8.31
N GLU A 112 -4.71 -6.61 9.03
CA GLU A 112 -3.35 -6.77 8.58
C GLU A 112 -3.23 -8.15 7.95
N ALA A 113 -2.40 -8.28 6.91
CA ALA A 113 -1.96 -9.60 6.51
C ALA A 113 -1.19 -10.18 7.72
N ASP A 114 -1.69 -11.27 8.29
CA ASP A 114 -0.93 -12.04 9.28
C ASP A 114 0.30 -12.62 8.56
N PHE A 115 1.40 -11.87 8.56
CA PHE A 115 2.69 -12.30 8.03
C PHE A 115 3.35 -13.31 8.98
N ASP A 116 2.59 -14.27 9.51
CA ASP A 116 3.12 -15.38 10.29
C ASP A 116 3.91 -16.30 9.34
N LEU A 117 5.12 -15.87 9.03
CA LEU A 117 6.21 -16.62 8.41
C LEU A 117 6.70 -17.77 9.33
N SER A 118 6.02 -18.01 10.45
CA SER A 118 6.44 -18.91 11.52
C SER A 118 6.15 -20.38 11.25
N ASP A 119 5.37 -20.71 10.21
CA ASP A 119 5.11 -22.11 9.86
C ASP A 119 6.17 -22.61 8.86
N THR A 120 7.42 -22.72 9.32
CA THR A 120 8.58 -23.13 8.50
C THR A 120 8.46 -24.54 7.90
N ASN A 121 7.43 -25.29 8.28
CA ASN A 121 7.13 -26.63 7.79
C ASN A 121 5.95 -26.68 6.80
N ALA A 122 5.30 -25.54 6.54
CA ALA A 122 4.17 -25.50 5.62
C ALA A 122 4.65 -25.64 4.16
N ASN A 123 3.93 -26.45 3.37
CA ASN A 123 4.17 -26.58 1.94
C ASN A 123 3.99 -25.20 1.26
N PRO A 124 4.99 -24.67 0.53
CA PRO A 124 4.92 -23.36 -0.12
C PRO A 124 3.68 -23.17 -1.01
N ALA A 125 3.25 -24.22 -1.72
CA ALA A 125 2.04 -24.17 -2.54
C ALA A 125 0.77 -23.99 -1.70
N ALA A 126 0.69 -24.65 -0.54
CA ALA A 126 -0.45 -24.51 0.37
C ALA A 126 -0.49 -23.12 1.03
N VAL A 127 0.68 -22.57 1.38
CA VAL A 127 0.80 -21.20 1.89
C VAL A 127 0.31 -20.19 0.85
N ARG A 128 0.72 -20.35 -0.42
CA ARG A 128 0.29 -19.50 -1.53
C ARG A 128 -1.24 -19.54 -1.73
N VAL A 129 -1.84 -20.72 -1.74
CA VAL A 129 -3.30 -20.88 -1.88
C VAL A 129 -4.04 -20.19 -0.72
N LYS A 130 -3.57 -20.40 0.52
CA LYS A 130 -4.16 -19.75 1.70
C LYS A 130 -4.04 -18.22 1.62
N SER A 131 -2.88 -17.71 1.22
CA SER A 131 -2.64 -16.27 1.10
C SER A 131 -3.55 -15.62 0.04
N ASN A 132 -3.73 -16.26 -1.12
CA ASN A 132 -4.65 -15.78 -2.14
C ASN A 132 -6.12 -15.83 -1.68
N ALA A 133 -6.53 -16.88 -0.99
CA ALA A 133 -7.88 -16.97 -0.44
C ALA A 133 -8.18 -15.89 0.61
N GLU A 134 -7.19 -15.54 1.44
CA GLU A 134 -7.32 -14.42 2.39
C GLU A 134 -7.38 -13.08 1.65
N ALA A 135 -6.57 -12.88 0.59
CA ALA A 135 -6.65 -11.69 -0.24
C ALA A 135 -8.04 -11.52 -0.90
N ASP A 136 -8.69 -12.61 -1.32
CA ASP A 136 -10.07 -12.57 -1.84
C ASP A 136 -11.07 -12.18 -0.75
N ARG A 137 -10.87 -12.63 0.48
CA ARG A 137 -11.70 -12.20 1.62
C ARG A 137 -11.51 -10.72 1.94
N VAL A 138 -10.25 -10.25 1.93
CA VAL A 138 -9.90 -8.84 2.16
C VAL A 138 -10.49 -7.95 1.07
N LEU A 139 -10.52 -8.41 -0.18
CA LEU A 139 -11.20 -7.72 -1.28
C LEU A 139 -12.67 -7.43 -0.92
N GLU A 140 -13.43 -8.44 -0.50
CA GLU A 140 -14.84 -8.27 -0.14
C GLU A 140 -15.05 -7.31 1.05
N LEU A 141 -14.14 -7.34 2.03
CA LEU A 141 -14.20 -6.42 3.16
C LEU A 141 -13.85 -4.98 2.76
N ASN A 142 -12.91 -4.79 1.83
CA ASN A 142 -12.60 -3.50 1.26
C ASN A 142 -13.76 -2.95 0.40
N MET A 143 -14.51 -3.81 -0.29
CA MET A 143 -15.75 -3.40 -0.98
C MET A 143 -16.79 -2.86 0.02
N ILE A 144 -16.94 -3.50 1.18
CA ILE A 144 -17.79 -3.00 2.27
C ILE A 144 -17.27 -1.65 2.77
N CYS A 145 -15.96 -1.52 2.96
CA CYS A 145 -15.30 -0.28 3.39
C CYS A 145 -15.58 0.87 2.40
N LEU A 146 -15.41 0.65 1.10
CA LEU A 146 -15.73 1.61 0.04
C LEU A 146 -17.22 1.97 0.04
N SER A 147 -18.10 0.98 0.17
CA SER A 147 -19.55 1.19 0.26
C SER A 147 -19.96 2.00 1.49
N THR A 148 -19.15 1.95 2.55
CA THR A 148 -19.32 2.72 3.79
C THR A 148 -18.79 4.14 3.61
N ALA A 149 -17.60 4.29 3.01
CA ALA A 149 -16.96 5.57 2.76
C ALA A 149 -17.84 6.49 1.88
N ARG A 150 -18.45 5.94 0.82
CA ARG A 150 -19.33 6.72 -0.07
C ARG A 150 -20.56 7.33 0.62
N CYS A 151 -20.98 6.81 1.77
CA CYS A 151 -22.13 7.33 2.51
C CYS A 151 -21.93 8.76 3.02
N VAL A 152 -20.68 9.25 3.01
CA VAL A 152 -20.33 10.63 3.37
C VAL A 152 -19.44 11.24 2.29
N PRO A 153 -19.91 12.26 1.55
CA PRO A 153 -19.15 12.87 0.46
C PRO A 153 -17.78 13.40 0.89
N GLY A 154 -16.78 13.15 0.05
CA GLY A 154 -15.38 13.54 0.30
C GLY A 154 -14.61 12.60 1.23
N SER A 155 -15.16 11.42 1.53
CA SER A 155 -14.46 10.38 2.29
C SER A 155 -13.72 9.41 1.35
N PHE A 156 -12.71 8.76 1.90
CA PHE A 156 -11.86 7.79 1.19
C PHE A 156 -11.91 6.45 1.91
N ALA A 157 -11.51 5.38 1.23
CA ALA A 157 -11.07 4.14 1.86
C ALA A 157 -9.56 3.96 1.64
N ALA A 158 -8.84 3.66 2.71
CA ALA A 158 -7.44 3.26 2.65
C ALA A 158 -7.36 1.78 2.26
N ILE A 159 -6.47 1.47 1.30
CA ILE A 159 -6.25 0.14 0.77
C ILE A 159 -4.78 -0.21 0.96
N LYS A 160 -4.54 -1.30 1.69
CA LYS A 160 -3.22 -1.90 1.88
C LYS A 160 -3.00 -2.97 0.82
N ILE A 161 -2.00 -2.78 -0.04
CA ILE A 161 -1.66 -3.72 -1.10
C ILE A 161 -1.18 -5.05 -0.52
N THR A 162 -0.47 -5.02 0.62
CA THR A 162 0.01 -6.25 1.26
C THR A 162 -1.10 -7.18 1.74
N ALA A 163 -2.30 -6.65 1.96
CA ALA A 163 -3.47 -7.45 2.33
C ALA A 163 -4.17 -8.07 1.10
N LEU A 164 -3.81 -7.66 -0.12
CA LEU A 164 -4.39 -8.12 -1.39
C LEU A 164 -3.42 -8.96 -2.24
N ALA A 165 -2.17 -9.08 -1.81
CA ALA A 165 -1.09 -9.72 -2.53
C ALA A 165 -0.28 -10.64 -1.62
N PRO A 166 0.19 -11.80 -2.11
CA PRO A 166 1.13 -12.63 -1.35
C PRO A 166 2.41 -11.84 -0.98
N PRO A 167 2.91 -11.96 0.26
CA PRO A 167 4.09 -11.22 0.71
C PRO A 167 5.37 -11.55 -0.10
N ALA A 168 5.52 -12.81 -0.50
CA ALA A 168 6.67 -13.25 -1.31
C ALA A 168 6.70 -12.54 -2.67
N LEU A 169 5.52 -12.42 -3.32
CA LEU A 169 5.38 -11.66 -4.56
C LEU A 169 5.87 -10.21 -4.38
N LEU A 170 5.38 -9.50 -3.37
CA LEU A 170 5.72 -8.08 -3.19
C LEU A 170 7.22 -7.86 -2.93
N ARG A 171 7.85 -8.75 -2.15
CA ARG A 171 9.30 -8.70 -1.89
C ARG A 171 10.10 -8.92 -3.17
N ASP A 172 9.75 -9.97 -3.92
CA ASP A 172 10.55 -10.40 -5.06
C ASP A 172 10.30 -9.49 -6.28
N LEU A 173 9.09 -8.93 -6.41
CA LEU A 173 8.79 -7.85 -7.34
C LEU A 173 9.54 -6.56 -6.98
N THR A 174 9.58 -6.17 -5.70
CA THR A 174 10.38 -5.00 -5.24
C THR A 174 11.84 -5.17 -5.61
N THR A 175 12.39 -6.37 -5.39
CA THR A 175 13.79 -6.70 -5.75
C THR A 175 14.02 -6.61 -7.26
N LEU A 176 13.10 -7.17 -8.06
CA LEU A 176 13.17 -7.10 -9.53
C LEU A 176 13.15 -5.65 -10.04
N LEU A 177 12.23 -4.82 -9.52
CA LEU A 177 12.14 -3.40 -9.88
C LEU A 177 13.40 -2.62 -9.45
N GLN A 178 14.08 -3.06 -8.38
CA GLN A 178 15.39 -2.53 -7.97
C GLN A 178 16.50 -2.88 -8.94
N ILE A 179 16.59 -4.14 -9.34
CA ILE A 179 17.54 -4.57 -10.36
C ILE A 179 17.36 -3.76 -11.66
N LEU A 180 16.12 -3.56 -12.12
CA LEU A 180 15.85 -2.78 -13.33
C LEU A 180 16.24 -1.30 -13.21
N LEU A 181 15.91 -0.67 -12.08
CA LEU A 181 16.28 0.73 -11.83
C LEU A 181 17.79 0.91 -11.77
N ASP A 182 18.49 0.05 -11.03
CA ASP A 182 19.93 0.11 -10.88
C ASP A 182 20.63 -0.17 -12.22
N ALA A 183 20.10 -1.10 -13.02
CA ALA A 183 20.62 -1.38 -14.35
C ALA A 183 20.46 -0.20 -15.31
N PHE A 184 19.33 0.52 -15.26
CA PHE A 184 19.14 1.73 -16.05
C PHE A 184 20.13 2.82 -15.65
N HIS A 185 20.24 3.14 -14.36
CA HIS A 185 21.17 4.17 -13.90
C HIS A 185 22.64 3.81 -14.14
N ALA A 186 22.99 2.52 -14.10
CA ALA A 186 24.35 2.07 -14.42
C ALA A 186 24.66 2.19 -15.92
N ALA A 187 23.64 2.09 -16.77
CA ALA A 187 23.76 2.25 -18.22
C ALA A 187 23.78 3.73 -18.65
N ASP A 188 22.98 4.59 -18.01
CA ASP A 188 22.95 6.06 -18.19
C ASP A 188 24.18 6.72 -17.51
N ALA A 189 25.38 6.40 -18.02
CA ALA A 189 26.64 6.83 -17.42
C ALA A 189 26.94 8.33 -17.65
N ASP A 190 26.37 8.93 -18.69
CA ASP A 190 26.49 10.36 -18.97
C ASP A 190 25.44 11.22 -18.26
N GLY A 191 24.39 10.58 -17.71
CA GLY A 191 23.36 11.21 -16.90
C GLY A 191 22.40 12.07 -17.72
N ASP A 192 22.24 11.75 -19.00
CA ASP A 192 21.31 12.46 -19.88
C ASP A 192 19.86 11.97 -19.74
N GLY A 193 19.66 10.87 -18.99
CA GLY A 193 18.36 10.28 -18.70
C GLY A 193 17.87 9.30 -19.77
N ASN A 194 18.71 8.93 -20.74
CA ASN A 194 18.37 8.04 -21.84
C ASN A 194 19.44 6.96 -22.02
N ILE A 195 19.04 5.86 -22.65
CA ILE A 195 19.96 4.79 -23.05
C ILE A 195 19.74 4.37 -24.49
N GLY A 196 20.81 3.98 -25.17
CA GLY A 196 20.78 3.46 -26.53
C GLY A 196 20.53 1.95 -26.59
N LEU A 197 20.36 1.43 -27.82
CA LEU A 197 20.14 0.00 -28.05
C LEU A 197 21.29 -0.89 -27.53
N ALA A 198 22.53 -0.42 -27.60
CA ALA A 198 23.70 -1.19 -27.14
C ALA A 198 23.65 -1.39 -25.61
N GLU A 199 23.40 -0.33 -24.86
CA GLU A 199 23.23 -0.36 -23.40
C GLU A 199 22.03 -1.20 -22.99
N PHE A 200 20.88 -0.99 -23.65
CA PHE A 200 19.67 -1.78 -23.41
C PHE A 200 19.91 -3.29 -23.59
N ARG A 201 20.69 -3.68 -24.61
CA ARG A 201 21.06 -5.08 -24.85
C ARG A 201 21.91 -5.65 -23.71
N GLU A 202 22.88 -4.90 -23.19
CA GLU A 202 23.67 -5.35 -22.04
C GLU A 202 22.81 -5.51 -20.79
N ILE A 203 21.87 -4.58 -20.56
CA ILE A 203 20.88 -4.73 -19.47
C ILE A 203 20.12 -6.05 -19.65
N VAL A 204 19.53 -6.29 -20.83
CA VAL A 204 18.76 -7.51 -21.12
C VAL A 204 19.56 -8.78 -20.84
N ARG A 205 20.84 -8.83 -21.21
CA ARG A 205 21.71 -9.99 -20.94
C ARG A 205 21.98 -10.21 -19.45
N SER A 206 21.98 -9.13 -18.66
CA SER A 206 22.22 -9.18 -17.22
C SER A 206 20.99 -9.62 -16.41
N LEU A 207 19.80 -9.64 -17.03
CA LEU A 207 18.56 -9.95 -16.32
C LEU A 207 18.49 -11.42 -15.86
N PRO A 208 17.85 -11.70 -14.71
CA PRO A 208 17.83 -13.03 -14.11
C PRO A 208 17.27 -14.15 -15.01
N GLY A 209 16.33 -13.83 -15.90
CA GLY A 209 15.71 -14.78 -16.83
C GLY A 209 16.45 -14.93 -18.16
N ALA A 210 17.40 -14.05 -18.48
CA ALA A 210 18.12 -14.07 -19.76
C ALA A 210 18.78 -15.41 -20.11
N PRO A 211 19.37 -16.19 -19.16
CA PRO A 211 19.93 -17.50 -19.46
C PRO A 211 18.92 -18.54 -19.96
N THR A 212 17.63 -18.31 -19.76
CA THR A 212 16.55 -19.21 -20.22
C THR A 212 16.01 -18.84 -21.60
N VAL A 213 16.37 -17.66 -22.11
CA VAL A 213 15.94 -17.15 -23.42
C VAL A 213 16.90 -17.64 -24.49
N ALA A 214 16.36 -18.20 -25.59
CA ALA A 214 17.16 -18.78 -26.66
C ALA A 214 18.05 -17.75 -27.39
N ASP A 215 17.54 -16.53 -27.62
CA ASP A 215 18.27 -15.43 -28.21
C ASP A 215 17.92 -14.11 -27.50
N PRO A 216 18.65 -13.76 -26.41
CA PRO A 216 18.42 -12.53 -25.66
C PRO A 216 18.66 -11.26 -26.48
N ASP A 217 19.56 -11.30 -27.47
CA ASP A 217 19.93 -10.14 -28.28
C ASP A 217 18.83 -9.80 -29.29
N ALA A 218 18.26 -10.81 -29.94
CA ALA A 218 17.11 -10.63 -30.82
C ALA A 218 15.90 -10.12 -30.03
N LEU A 219 15.68 -10.63 -28.81
CA LEU A 219 14.61 -10.15 -27.94
C LEU A 219 14.84 -8.71 -27.49
N ALA A 220 16.07 -8.34 -27.11
CA ALA A 220 16.42 -6.96 -26.78
C ALA A 220 16.13 -6.00 -27.94
N PHE A 221 16.51 -6.39 -29.16
CA PHE A 221 16.22 -5.61 -30.37
C PHE A 221 14.71 -5.44 -30.58
N ALA A 222 13.93 -6.51 -30.46
CA ALA A 222 12.48 -6.46 -30.64
C ALA A 222 11.79 -5.58 -29.60
N LEU A 223 12.19 -5.67 -28.33
CA LEU A 223 11.66 -4.85 -27.25
C LEU A 223 12.00 -3.37 -27.46
N PHE A 224 13.26 -3.07 -27.80
CA PHE A 224 13.70 -1.70 -28.03
C PHE A 224 13.02 -1.07 -29.25
N ALA A 225 12.90 -1.81 -30.36
CA ALA A 225 12.17 -1.37 -31.56
C ALA A 225 10.69 -1.09 -31.26
N SER A 226 10.05 -1.93 -30.44
CA SER A 226 8.66 -1.72 -30.03
C SER A 226 8.53 -0.49 -29.14
N ALA A 227 9.55 -0.17 -28.33
CA ALA A 227 9.53 0.94 -27.39
C ALA A 227 9.68 2.30 -28.09
N THR A 228 10.52 2.38 -29.13
CA THR A 228 10.75 3.63 -29.89
C THR A 228 9.64 3.95 -30.89
N SER A 229 8.75 2.99 -31.20
CA SER A 229 7.65 3.16 -32.17
C SER A 229 8.10 3.63 -33.57
N THR A 230 9.35 3.38 -33.95
CA THR A 230 9.97 3.80 -35.22
C THR A 230 10.89 2.71 -35.80
N GLU A 231 11.14 2.74 -37.11
CA GLU A 231 12.21 1.93 -37.70
C GLU A 231 13.57 2.38 -37.12
N LEU A 232 14.37 1.42 -36.65
CA LEU A 232 15.64 1.71 -35.98
C LEU A 232 16.72 2.13 -36.98
N SER A 233 17.16 3.38 -36.88
CA SER A 233 18.33 3.95 -37.57
C SER A 233 19.65 3.69 -36.82
N GLY A 234 19.58 3.22 -35.56
CA GLY A 234 20.71 2.95 -34.70
C GLY A 234 21.18 4.14 -33.85
N THR A 235 20.42 5.24 -33.87
CA THR A 235 20.68 6.46 -33.08
C THR A 235 19.58 6.76 -32.06
N GLU A 236 18.54 5.93 -32.03
CA GLU A 236 17.43 6.06 -31.10
C GLU A 236 17.87 5.77 -29.68
N THR A 237 17.31 6.55 -28.76
CA THR A 237 17.45 6.36 -27.32
C THR A 237 16.07 6.26 -26.68
N ILE A 238 16.00 5.65 -25.50
CA ILE A 238 14.77 5.56 -24.70
C ILE A 238 15.04 6.15 -23.32
N ASP A 239 14.07 6.88 -22.79
CA ASP A 239 14.12 7.38 -21.42
C ASP A 239 13.76 6.27 -20.41
N PHE A 240 13.87 6.58 -19.11
CA PHE A 240 13.54 5.62 -18.05
C PHE A 240 12.09 5.13 -18.12
N ILE A 241 11.14 5.99 -18.49
CA ILE A 241 9.71 5.62 -18.54
C ILE A 241 9.49 4.57 -19.63
N THR A 242 10.03 4.84 -20.83
CA THR A 242 9.95 3.97 -21.99
C THR A 242 10.68 2.64 -21.73
N PHE A 243 11.84 2.70 -21.06
CA PHE A 243 12.57 1.52 -20.57
C PHE A 243 11.74 0.68 -19.58
N ALA A 244 11.16 1.32 -18.57
CA ALA A 244 10.39 0.64 -17.53
C ALA A 244 9.13 -0.03 -18.11
N ASP A 245 8.47 0.61 -19.07
CA ASP A 245 7.33 0.02 -19.79
C ASP A 245 7.79 -1.16 -20.69
N ALA A 246 8.94 -1.02 -21.37
CA ALA A 246 9.50 -2.08 -22.22
C ALA A 246 9.89 -3.35 -21.42
N LEU A 247 10.48 -3.20 -20.23
CA LEU A 247 10.86 -4.30 -19.34
C LEU A 247 9.87 -4.53 -18.18
N SER A 248 8.62 -4.14 -18.37
CA SER A 248 7.56 -4.36 -17.39
C SER A 248 7.10 -5.82 -17.34
N VAL A 249 6.71 -6.30 -16.16
CA VAL A 249 5.99 -7.59 -15.99
C VAL A 249 4.66 -7.63 -16.76
N GLU A 250 4.16 -6.46 -17.15
CA GLU A 250 2.95 -6.29 -17.96
C GLU A 250 3.21 -6.53 -19.44
N ASN A 251 4.45 -6.39 -19.89
CA ASN A 251 4.83 -6.65 -21.27
C ASN A 251 5.07 -8.16 -21.44
N PRO A 252 4.20 -8.90 -22.17
CA PRO A 252 4.34 -10.34 -22.31
C PRO A 252 5.66 -10.75 -22.97
N ALA A 253 6.22 -9.90 -23.84
CA ALA A 253 7.49 -10.15 -24.50
C ALA A 253 8.69 -10.04 -23.55
N ALA A 254 8.59 -9.24 -22.48
CA ALA A 254 9.67 -9.07 -21.50
C ALA A 254 9.65 -10.14 -20.39
N ARG A 255 8.49 -10.75 -20.10
CA ARG A 255 8.32 -11.75 -19.03
C ARG A 255 9.41 -12.84 -18.99
N PRO A 256 9.85 -13.44 -20.12
CA PRO A 256 10.92 -14.45 -20.10
C PRO A 256 12.26 -13.95 -19.55
N LEU A 257 12.52 -12.64 -19.62
CA LEU A 257 13.74 -12.03 -19.09
C LEU A 257 13.66 -11.75 -17.58
N LEU A 258 12.44 -11.59 -17.07
CA LEU A 258 12.17 -11.21 -15.68
C LEU A 258 11.98 -12.45 -14.78
N VAL A 259 11.44 -13.52 -15.35
CA VAL A 259 11.16 -14.76 -14.62
C VAL A 259 12.42 -15.62 -14.50
N SER A 260 12.74 -16.06 -13.29
CA SER A 260 13.88 -16.95 -13.02
C SER A 260 13.52 -18.03 -11.99
N ALA A 261 14.37 -19.06 -11.89
CA ALA A 261 14.21 -20.12 -10.88
C ALA A 261 14.53 -19.64 -9.44
N ALA A 262 15.25 -18.51 -9.31
CA ALA A 262 15.62 -17.90 -8.03
C ALA A 262 15.32 -16.39 -8.12
N GLY A 263 14.19 -15.96 -7.56
CA GLY A 263 13.73 -14.57 -7.60
C GLY A 263 12.26 -14.47 -7.96
N PHE A 264 11.96 -13.66 -8.98
CA PHE A 264 10.60 -13.53 -9.51
C PHE A 264 10.25 -14.76 -10.36
N THR A 265 9.31 -15.60 -9.92
CA THR A 265 9.00 -16.89 -10.57
C THR A 265 7.73 -16.81 -11.40
N THR A 266 7.39 -17.90 -12.10
CA THR A 266 6.11 -18.02 -12.81
C THR A 266 4.92 -17.94 -11.84
N GLU A 267 5.03 -18.53 -10.65
CA GLU A 267 3.98 -18.41 -9.63
C GLU A 267 3.82 -16.96 -9.13
N HIS A 268 4.91 -16.21 -9.01
CA HIS A 268 4.83 -14.77 -8.72
C HIS A 268 4.11 -14.01 -9.84
N LEU A 269 4.34 -14.36 -11.10
CA LEU A 269 3.62 -13.75 -12.21
C LEU A 269 2.11 -14.04 -12.16
N GLU A 270 1.70 -15.27 -11.83
CA GLU A 270 0.30 -15.60 -11.62
C GLU A 270 -0.31 -14.81 -10.44
N ASP A 271 0.40 -14.75 -9.31
CA ASP A 271 -0.04 -13.99 -8.13
C ASP A 271 -0.15 -12.49 -8.43
N TYR A 272 0.74 -11.96 -9.28
CA TYR A 272 0.68 -10.59 -9.75
C TYR A 272 -0.59 -10.34 -10.55
N GLU A 273 -0.95 -11.25 -11.46
CA GLU A 273 -2.18 -11.15 -12.24
C GLU A 273 -3.43 -11.18 -11.34
N TYR A 274 -3.49 -12.10 -10.36
CA TYR A 274 -4.58 -12.11 -9.37
C TYR A 274 -4.64 -10.83 -8.55
N THR A 275 -3.50 -10.31 -8.11
CA THR A 275 -3.43 -9.05 -7.35
C THR A 275 -3.96 -7.88 -8.17
N VAL A 276 -3.52 -7.76 -9.42
CA VAL A 276 -3.99 -6.71 -10.34
C VAL A 276 -5.49 -6.83 -10.58
N GLU A 277 -6.01 -8.04 -10.78
CA GLU A 277 -7.45 -8.25 -10.94
C GLU A 277 -8.25 -7.76 -9.72
N ARG A 278 -7.81 -8.10 -8.50
CA ARG A 278 -8.44 -7.64 -7.25
C ARG A 278 -8.44 -6.11 -7.16
N LEU A 279 -7.30 -5.48 -7.45
CA LEU A 279 -7.17 -4.02 -7.40
C LEU A 279 -8.03 -3.33 -8.45
N TYR A 280 -8.12 -3.89 -9.66
CA TYR A 280 -8.99 -3.37 -10.71
C TYR A 280 -10.46 -3.50 -10.31
N ARG A 281 -10.87 -4.61 -9.71
CA ARG A 281 -12.23 -4.74 -9.17
C ARG A 281 -12.54 -3.66 -8.13
N LEU A 282 -11.62 -3.37 -7.20
CA LEU A 282 -11.78 -2.28 -6.21
C LEU A 282 -11.90 -0.91 -6.87
N CYS A 283 -11.00 -0.60 -7.80
CA CYS A 283 -10.97 0.70 -8.47
C CYS A 283 -12.20 0.91 -9.37
N GLN A 284 -12.64 -0.13 -10.07
CA GLN A 284 -13.87 -0.09 -10.84
C GLN A 284 -15.08 0.15 -9.94
N TYR A 285 -15.20 -0.60 -8.83
CA TYR A 285 -16.26 -0.38 -7.86
C TYR A 285 -16.23 1.04 -7.29
N ALA A 286 -15.04 1.56 -6.94
CA ALA A 286 -14.90 2.91 -6.43
C ALA A 286 -15.33 3.96 -7.46
N THR A 287 -14.94 3.77 -8.72
CA THR A 287 -15.33 4.64 -9.85
C THR A 287 -16.85 4.65 -10.03
N ASP A 288 -17.47 3.47 -10.12
CA ASP A 288 -18.92 3.32 -10.33
C ASP A 288 -19.73 3.87 -9.15
N ALA A 289 -19.19 3.76 -7.94
CA ALA A 289 -19.84 4.21 -6.71
C ALA A 289 -19.54 5.69 -6.35
N GLY A 290 -18.68 6.38 -7.10
CA GLY A 290 -18.21 7.73 -6.76
C GLY A 290 -17.41 7.78 -5.45
N ALA A 291 -16.77 6.67 -5.06
CA ALA A 291 -15.86 6.59 -3.93
C ALA A 291 -14.41 6.89 -4.35
N ARG A 292 -13.54 7.14 -3.37
CA ARG A 292 -12.11 7.39 -3.58
C ARG A 292 -11.29 6.40 -2.79
N ILE A 293 -10.19 5.97 -3.39
CA ILE A 293 -9.22 5.03 -2.82
C ILE A 293 -7.93 5.80 -2.49
N MET A 294 -7.37 5.53 -1.32
CA MET A 294 -6.01 5.89 -0.95
C MET A 294 -5.20 4.60 -0.83
N ILE A 295 -4.11 4.48 -1.57
CA ILE A 295 -3.14 3.40 -1.41
C ILE A 295 -2.21 3.78 -0.26
N ASP A 296 -2.17 2.95 0.77
CA ASP A 296 -1.33 3.16 1.95
C ASP A 296 0.13 2.80 1.63
N ALA A 297 1.06 3.64 2.06
CA ALA A 297 2.46 3.29 2.16
C ALA A 297 2.65 2.29 3.32
N GLU A 298 3.42 1.24 3.06
CA GLU A 298 3.59 0.14 4.01
C GLU A 298 5.08 -0.04 4.33
N GLN A 299 5.54 -1.26 4.63
CA GLN A 299 6.94 -1.47 4.97
C GLN A 299 7.86 -1.19 3.77
N SER A 300 8.99 -0.54 4.02
CA SER A 300 9.90 -0.08 2.97
C SER A 300 10.39 -1.18 2.02
N TYR A 301 10.46 -2.43 2.48
CA TYR A 301 10.87 -3.58 1.66
C TYR A 301 9.79 -4.08 0.68
N PHE A 302 8.57 -3.54 0.74
CA PHE A 302 7.51 -3.75 -0.25
C PHE A 302 7.21 -2.49 -1.08
N GLN A 303 7.72 -1.34 -0.64
CA GLN A 303 7.22 -0.04 -1.11
C GLN A 303 7.34 0.14 -2.63
N ARG A 304 8.40 -0.36 -3.29
CA ARG A 304 8.53 -0.21 -4.75
C ARG A 304 7.50 -1.03 -5.52
N ALA A 305 7.16 -2.24 -5.05
CA ALA A 305 6.06 -3.01 -5.64
C ALA A 305 4.70 -2.31 -5.42
N ILE A 306 4.49 -1.71 -4.25
CA ILE A 306 3.29 -0.95 -3.92
C ILE A 306 3.16 0.27 -4.84
N GLU A 307 4.23 1.06 -4.99
CA GLU A 307 4.28 2.22 -5.88
C GLU A 307 4.03 1.82 -7.33
N HIS A 308 4.66 0.74 -7.80
CA HIS A 308 4.43 0.20 -9.14
C HIS A 308 2.96 -0.11 -9.39
N LEU A 309 2.32 -0.84 -8.46
CA LEU A 309 0.90 -1.16 -8.53
C LEU A 309 0.03 0.11 -8.42
N ALA A 310 0.34 1.04 -7.51
CA ALA A 310 -0.40 2.27 -7.34
C ALA A 310 -0.37 3.15 -8.60
N MET A 311 0.81 3.39 -9.16
CA MET A 311 0.98 4.16 -10.40
C MET A 311 0.22 3.54 -11.57
N ARG A 312 0.19 2.20 -11.65
CA ARG A 312 -0.62 1.49 -12.66
C ARG A 312 -2.10 1.82 -12.52
N LEU A 313 -2.63 1.75 -11.30
CA LEU A 313 -4.03 2.08 -11.03
C LEU A 313 -4.34 3.55 -11.34
N GLU A 314 -3.44 4.47 -10.97
CA GLU A 314 -3.59 5.88 -11.28
C GLU A 314 -3.60 6.15 -12.79
N ARG A 315 -2.70 5.53 -13.56
CA ARG A 315 -2.68 5.64 -15.03
C ARG A 315 -4.02 5.19 -15.65
N GLU A 316 -4.63 4.14 -15.10
CA GLU A 316 -5.88 3.60 -15.62
C GLU A 316 -7.11 4.43 -15.20
N TYR A 317 -7.22 4.79 -13.93
CA TYR A 317 -8.45 5.37 -13.35
C TYR A 317 -8.43 6.89 -13.15
N ASN A 318 -7.26 7.56 -13.22
CA ASN A 318 -7.15 9.02 -13.06
C ASN A 318 -6.96 9.77 -14.39
N ARG A 319 -7.65 9.33 -15.46
CA ARG A 319 -7.51 9.95 -16.79
C ARG A 319 -7.98 11.40 -16.81
N LYS A 320 -7.32 12.23 -17.63
CA LYS A 320 -7.66 13.64 -17.83
C LYS A 320 -9.11 13.77 -18.32
N GLY A 321 -9.92 14.56 -17.62
CA GLY A 321 -11.31 14.85 -17.99
C GLY A 321 -12.39 14.17 -17.12
N SER A 322 -12.02 13.40 -16.10
CA SER A 322 -12.98 12.93 -15.09
C SER A 322 -13.64 14.12 -14.38
N ALA A 323 -14.97 14.23 -14.49
CA ALA A 323 -15.75 15.32 -13.90
C ALA A 323 -15.65 15.36 -12.36
N ASP A 324 -15.47 14.19 -11.74
CA ASP A 324 -15.43 14.01 -10.28
C ASP A 324 -14.00 14.03 -9.70
N GLY A 325 -13.00 14.26 -10.57
CA GLY A 325 -11.58 14.28 -10.24
C GLY A 325 -10.95 12.89 -10.20
N PRO A 326 -9.74 12.77 -9.61
CA PRO A 326 -9.06 11.49 -9.46
C PRO A 326 -9.80 10.56 -8.48
N VAL A 327 -9.75 9.26 -8.77
CA VAL A 327 -10.35 8.17 -7.98
C VAL A 327 -9.32 7.53 -7.06
N VAL A 328 -8.12 7.29 -7.60
CA VAL A 328 -7.01 6.62 -6.90
C VAL A 328 -6.01 7.67 -6.45
N PHE A 329 -5.51 7.53 -5.22
CA PHE A 329 -4.49 8.38 -4.65
C PHE A 329 -3.45 7.50 -4.01
N ASN A 330 -2.20 7.94 -4.00
CA ASN A 330 -1.09 7.26 -3.32
C ASN A 330 -0.48 8.18 -2.24
N THR A 331 0.17 7.57 -1.24
CA THR A 331 0.84 8.26 -0.12
C THR A 331 2.36 8.27 -0.25
#